data_AF-A0A8S9ZHW8-F1
#
_entry.id   AF-A0A8S9ZHW8-F1
#
_cell.length_a   1.000
_cell.length_b   1.000
_cell.length_c   1.000
_cell.angle_alpha   90.00
_cell.angle_beta   90.00
_cell.angle_gamma   90.00
#
_symmetry.space_group_name_H-M   'P 1'
#
loop_
_entity.id
_entity.type
_entity.pdbx_description
1 polymer ?
#
loop_
_entity_poly.entity_id
_entity_poly.type
_entity_poly.pdbx_seq_one_letter_code
_entity_poly.pdbx_strand_id
1 'polypeptide(L)'
;MHHYLMYSVFIVLLLVSLECFGCNCGDSGPLASTDPFDALGPWHQRHLDCGIPPFAYRLPQNAQEKIHSIWLNYKAGDECEKEQEQTRAVIMEIPEETRVQLFKGVCGPGFLKNESNDIRASFMDVWFDDDLSIEQKQIEFRKLAQHMLKNDESV
;
A
#
# COMPACT_ATOMS: atom_id res chain seq x y z
N MET A 1 34.11 -50.17 19.02
CA MET A 1 33.45 -49.81 17.73
C MET A 1 32.08 -49.13 17.90
N HIS A 2 31.79 -48.47 19.04
CA HIS A 2 30.51 -47.76 19.23
C HIS A 2 30.62 -46.22 19.21
N HIS A 3 31.84 -45.65 19.26
CA HIS A 3 32.02 -44.19 19.22
C HIS A 3 31.98 -43.59 17.80
N TYR A 4 32.27 -44.37 16.76
CA TYR A 4 32.20 -43.89 15.36
C TYR A 4 30.77 -43.73 14.84
N LEU A 5 29.83 -44.54 15.33
CA LEU A 5 28.42 -44.47 14.93
C LEU A 5 27.72 -43.23 15.51
N MET A 6 28.07 -42.78 16.72
CA MET A 6 27.47 -41.57 17.30
C MET A 6 28.02 -40.27 16.68
N TYR A 7 29.32 -40.24 16.33
CA TYR A 7 29.90 -39.09 15.61
C TYR A 7 29.33 -38.93 14.20
N SER A 8 29.04 -40.05 13.52
CA SER A 8 28.44 -40.03 12.17
C SER A 8 27.02 -39.45 12.15
N VAL A 9 26.21 -39.68 13.20
CA VAL A 9 24.83 -39.15 13.26
C VAL A 9 24.82 -37.65 13.58
N PHE A 10 25.76 -37.18 14.41
CA PHE A 10 25.89 -35.75 14.73
C PHE A 10 26.36 -34.91 13.53
N ILE A 11 27.22 -35.45 12.66
CA ILE A 11 27.66 -34.75 11.44
C ILE A 11 26.52 -34.66 10.41
N VAL A 12 25.67 -35.68 10.30
CA VAL A 12 24.52 -35.65 9.39
C VAL A 12 23.45 -34.66 9.88
N LEU A 13 23.26 -34.48 11.20
CA LEU A 13 22.31 -33.51 11.74
C LEU A 13 22.77 -32.04 11.62
N LEU A 14 24.08 -31.78 11.55
CA LEU A 14 24.62 -30.42 11.34
C LEU A 14 24.62 -29.97 9.86
N LEU A 15 24.46 -30.90 8.92
CA LEU A 15 24.42 -30.60 7.47
C LEU A 15 23.00 -30.34 6.94
N VAL A 16 21.94 -30.58 7.71
CA VAL A 16 20.54 -30.37 7.26
C VAL A 16 20.00 -28.98 7.62
N SER A 17 20.79 -28.11 8.26
CA SER A 17 20.33 -26.80 8.76
C SER A 17 20.86 -25.58 8.00
N LEU A 18 21.40 -25.71 6.78
CA LEU A 18 21.95 -24.54 6.09
C LEU A 18 21.69 -24.50 4.57
N GLU A 19 20.49 -24.85 4.13
CA GLU A 19 20.00 -24.49 2.78
C GLU A 19 18.56 -23.97 2.84
N CYS A 20 18.37 -22.88 3.59
CA CYS A 20 17.32 -21.89 3.30
C CYS A 20 17.99 -20.60 2.84
N PHE A 21 18.84 -20.66 1.81
CA PHE A 21 19.33 -19.48 1.10
C PHE A 21 18.92 -19.58 -0.36
N GLY A 22 17.71 -19.13 -0.61
CA GLY A 22 17.12 -19.12 -1.94
C GLY A 22 15.68 -18.62 -1.95
N CYS A 23 15.30 -17.69 -1.08
CA CYS A 23 14.16 -16.83 -1.38
C CYS A 23 14.57 -15.94 -2.55
N ASN A 24 14.48 -16.48 -3.76
CA ASN A 24 14.52 -15.70 -4.99
C ASN A 24 13.17 -14.98 -5.07
N CYS A 25 13.06 -13.86 -4.35
CA CYS A 25 11.92 -12.97 -4.49
C CYS A 25 11.96 -12.40 -5.91
N GLY A 26 10.83 -12.53 -6.59
CA GLY A 26 10.64 -12.33 -8.01
C GLY A 26 11.23 -11.03 -8.54
N ASP A 27 11.67 -11.15 -9.79
CA ASP A 27 12.01 -10.08 -10.72
C ASP A 27 11.03 -8.92 -10.56
N SER A 28 11.51 -7.83 -9.98
CA SER A 28 10.76 -6.60 -9.75
C SER A 28 10.30 -6.05 -11.09
N GLY A 29 9.00 -5.78 -11.21
CA GLY A 29 8.33 -5.23 -12.38
C GLY A 29 8.94 -3.92 -12.92
N PRO A 30 8.38 -3.40 -14.03
CA PRO A 30 9.01 -2.36 -14.83
C PRO A 30 9.30 -1.09 -14.01
N LEU A 31 10.51 -0.57 -14.23
CA LEU A 31 11.16 0.55 -13.57
C LEU A 31 10.21 1.68 -13.18
N ALA A 32 10.38 2.11 -11.93
CA ALA A 32 9.78 3.32 -11.38
C ALA A 32 9.90 4.49 -12.38
N SER A 33 8.77 5.12 -12.70
CA SER A 33 8.73 6.34 -13.50
C SER A 33 9.74 7.37 -12.95
N THR A 34 10.68 7.82 -13.77
CA THR A 34 11.71 8.80 -13.40
C THR A 34 11.24 10.25 -13.51
N ASP A 35 9.98 10.47 -13.90
CA ASP A 35 9.41 11.81 -14.04
C ASP A 35 9.17 12.44 -12.66
N PRO A 36 9.89 13.53 -12.30
CA PRO A 36 9.70 14.23 -11.02
C PRO A 36 8.32 14.89 -10.89
N PHE A 37 7.56 14.98 -11.98
CA PHE A 37 6.20 15.52 -12.04
C PHE A 37 5.15 14.47 -12.38
N ASP A 38 5.48 13.17 -12.25
CA ASP A 38 4.48 12.12 -12.31
C ASP A 38 3.43 12.37 -11.20
N ALA A 39 2.30 12.98 -11.59
CA ALA A 39 1.21 13.35 -10.68
C ALA A 39 0.67 12.14 -9.93
N LEU A 40 0.89 10.99 -10.52
CA LEU A 40 0.45 9.68 -10.12
C LEU A 40 1.59 8.99 -9.32
N GLY A 41 2.85 9.21 -9.70
CA GLY A 41 4.04 8.73 -8.99
C GLY A 41 4.08 7.21 -8.82
N PRO A 42 4.92 6.68 -7.90
CA PRO A 42 5.05 5.24 -7.66
C PRO A 42 3.74 4.54 -7.28
N TRP A 43 2.67 5.28 -6.93
CA TRP A 43 1.38 4.75 -6.50
C TRP A 43 0.67 3.89 -7.54
N HIS A 44 0.96 4.09 -8.83
CA HIS A 44 0.28 3.43 -9.96
C HIS A 44 1.00 2.16 -10.37
N GLN A 45 2.27 2.07 -9.98
CA GLN A 45 3.15 0.93 -10.20
C GLN A 45 3.27 0.07 -8.94
N ARG A 46 2.61 0.44 -7.83
CA ARG A 46 2.42 -0.49 -6.71
C ARG A 46 1.42 -1.55 -7.16
N HIS A 47 1.94 -2.59 -7.79
CA HIS A 47 1.30 -3.88 -7.64
C HIS A 47 1.23 -4.12 -6.14
N LEU A 48 0.03 -4.00 -5.55
CA LEU A 48 -0.18 -4.35 -4.17
C LEU A 48 0.15 -5.84 -4.09
N ASP A 49 1.23 -6.18 -3.38
CA ASP A 49 1.60 -7.56 -3.18
C ASP A 49 0.37 -8.31 -2.66
N CYS A 50 0.04 -9.41 -3.33
CA CYS A 50 -1.11 -10.19 -2.94
C CYS A 50 -0.91 -10.76 -1.53
N GLY A 51 -1.90 -10.56 -0.68
CA GLY A 51 -1.88 -10.98 0.71
C GLY A 51 -2.63 -10.01 1.60
N ILE A 52 -2.70 -10.36 2.89
CA ILE A 52 -3.34 -9.50 3.89
C ILE A 52 -2.58 -8.17 3.97
N PRO A 53 -3.24 -7.02 3.73
CA PRO A 53 -2.55 -5.74 3.75
C PRO A 53 -1.96 -5.43 5.13
N PRO A 54 -0.73 -4.88 5.23
CA PRO A 54 -0.11 -4.58 6.53
C PRO A 54 -0.92 -3.64 7.42
N PHE A 55 -1.76 -2.78 6.83
CA PHE A 55 -2.61 -1.88 7.61
C PHE A 55 -3.81 -2.57 8.26
N ALA A 56 -4.15 -3.81 7.87
CA ALA A 56 -5.32 -4.54 8.34
C ALA A 56 -5.33 -4.63 9.89
N TYR A 57 -4.17 -4.84 10.50
CA TYR A 57 -4.01 -4.92 11.97
C TYR A 57 -4.33 -3.62 12.72
N ARG A 58 -4.47 -2.48 12.02
CA ARG A 58 -4.83 -1.19 12.62
C ARG A 58 -6.33 -0.89 12.53
N LEU A 59 -7.09 -1.70 11.81
CA LEU A 59 -8.52 -1.50 11.62
C LEU A 59 -9.33 -1.89 12.87
N PRO A 60 -10.60 -1.48 13.00
CA PRO A 60 -11.47 -2.01 14.05
C PRO A 60 -11.61 -3.53 13.96
N GLN A 61 -11.71 -4.21 15.11
CA GLN A 61 -11.70 -5.68 15.23
C GLN A 61 -12.61 -6.39 14.20
N ASN A 62 -13.83 -5.89 14.02
CA ASN A 62 -14.78 -6.44 13.05
C ASN A 62 -14.25 -6.42 11.60
N ALA A 63 -13.62 -5.32 11.20
CA ALA A 63 -13.03 -5.19 9.87
C ALA A 63 -11.78 -6.06 9.69
N GLN A 64 -10.99 -6.23 10.76
CA GLN A 64 -9.85 -7.14 10.75
C GLN A 64 -10.31 -8.58 10.45
N GLU A 65 -11.30 -9.06 11.19
CA GLU A 65 -11.84 -10.42 11.04
C GLU A 65 -12.40 -10.66 9.63
N LYS A 66 -13.14 -9.68 9.08
CA LYS A 66 -13.63 -9.73 7.70
C LYS A 66 -12.47 -9.84 6.69
N ILE A 67 -11.45 -9.00 6.81
CA ILE A 67 -10.29 -9.05 5.92
C ILE A 67 -9.54 -10.38 6.06
N HIS A 68 -9.29 -10.85 7.28
CA HIS A 68 -8.68 -12.16 7.50
C HIS A 68 -9.49 -13.29 6.84
N SER A 69 -10.83 -13.21 6.86
CA SER A 69 -11.69 -14.21 6.20
C SER A 69 -11.61 -14.19 4.67
N ILE A 70 -11.46 -13.01 4.06
CA ILE A 70 -11.31 -12.84 2.61
C ILE A 70 -10.04 -13.55 2.12
N TRP A 71 -8.93 -13.32 2.82
CA TRP A 71 -7.61 -13.83 2.44
C TRP A 71 -7.33 -15.25 2.95
N LEU A 72 -8.24 -15.87 3.70
CA LEU A 72 -8.02 -17.18 4.33
C LEU A 72 -7.74 -18.31 3.33
N ASN A 73 -8.34 -18.23 2.14
CA ASN A 73 -8.19 -19.24 1.08
C ASN A 73 -7.24 -18.81 -0.04
N TYR A 74 -6.65 -17.63 0.04
CA TYR A 74 -5.71 -17.13 -0.96
C TYR A 74 -4.40 -17.92 -0.91
N LYS A 75 -3.83 -18.23 -2.08
CA LYS A 75 -2.53 -18.89 -2.21
C LYS A 75 -1.54 -17.98 -2.91
N ALA A 76 -0.33 -17.91 -2.38
CA ALA A 76 0.74 -17.11 -2.96
C ALA A 76 1.00 -17.51 -4.41
N GLY A 77 0.98 -16.52 -5.31
CA GLY A 77 1.17 -16.72 -6.74
C GLY A 77 -0.12 -16.80 -7.56
N ASP A 78 -1.28 -16.91 -6.91
CA ASP A 78 -2.58 -16.74 -7.58
C ASP A 78 -2.90 -15.24 -7.76
N GLU A 79 -3.72 -14.92 -8.77
CA GLU A 79 -4.31 -13.59 -8.96
C GLU A 79 -5.17 -13.21 -7.74
N CYS A 80 -5.04 -11.98 -7.27
CA CYS A 80 -5.71 -11.53 -6.04
C CYS A 80 -6.63 -10.32 -6.21
N GLU A 81 -7.00 -9.98 -7.46
CA GLU A 81 -7.87 -8.83 -7.75
C GLU A 81 -9.20 -8.92 -6.99
N LYS A 82 -9.74 -10.13 -6.87
CA LYS A 82 -11.01 -10.38 -6.17
C LYS A 82 -10.89 -10.12 -4.67
N GLU A 83 -9.85 -10.65 -4.03
CA GLU A 83 -9.58 -10.47 -2.61
C GLU A 83 -9.26 -9.01 -2.28
N GLN A 84 -8.54 -8.32 -3.18
CA GLN A 84 -8.28 -6.89 -3.09
C GLN A 84 -9.58 -6.07 -3.17
N GLU A 85 -10.45 -6.37 -4.13
CA GLU A 85 -11.73 -5.67 -4.28
C GLU A 85 -12.65 -5.90 -3.07
N GLN A 86 -12.73 -7.13 -2.57
CA GLN A 86 -13.46 -7.45 -1.34
C GLN A 86 -12.88 -6.72 -0.12
N THR A 87 -11.55 -6.62 -0.04
CA THR A 87 -10.87 -5.86 1.02
C THR A 87 -11.20 -4.37 0.94
N ARG A 88 -11.25 -3.81 -0.28
CA ARG A 88 -11.67 -2.42 -0.53
C ARG A 88 -13.10 -2.19 -0.07
N ALA A 89 -14.02 -3.11 -0.36
CA ALA A 89 -15.40 -3.03 0.10
C ALA A 89 -15.49 -3.00 1.64
N VAL A 90 -14.75 -3.87 2.35
CA VAL A 90 -14.72 -3.84 3.83
C VAL A 90 -14.19 -2.51 4.36
N ILE A 91 -13.18 -1.93 3.71
CA ILE A 91 -12.65 -0.61 4.09
C ILE A 91 -13.74 0.45 3.91
N MET A 92 -14.48 0.45 2.79
CA MET A 92 -15.53 1.43 2.50
C MET A 92 -16.73 1.33 3.44
N GLU A 93 -16.99 0.17 4.04
CA GLU A 93 -18.00 0.01 5.11
C GLU A 93 -17.61 0.72 6.42
N ILE A 94 -16.33 1.04 6.63
CA ILE A 94 -15.86 1.73 7.83
C ILE A 94 -16.28 3.22 7.75
N PRO A 95 -16.76 3.82 8.87
CA PRO A 95 -17.09 5.23 8.91
C PRO A 95 -15.97 6.13 8.38
N GLU A 96 -16.34 7.13 7.59
CA GLU A 96 -15.40 8.03 6.91
C GLU A 96 -14.39 8.67 7.86
N GLU A 97 -14.84 9.20 8.99
CA GLU A 97 -13.97 9.78 10.02
C GLU A 97 -12.87 8.80 10.47
N THR A 98 -13.24 7.53 10.66
CA THR A 98 -12.30 6.48 11.05
C THR A 98 -11.34 6.16 9.91
N ARG A 99 -11.81 6.10 8.65
CA ARG A 99 -10.93 5.92 7.47
C ARG A 99 -9.92 7.05 7.35
N VAL A 100 -10.37 8.30 7.43
CA VAL A 100 -9.52 9.50 7.36
C VAL A 100 -8.44 9.45 8.43
N GLN A 101 -8.80 9.11 9.68
CA GLN A 101 -7.84 9.03 10.77
C GLN A 101 -6.82 7.89 10.58
N LEU A 102 -7.25 6.72 10.08
CA LEU A 102 -6.39 5.55 9.85
C LEU A 102 -5.39 5.75 8.71
N PHE A 103 -5.81 6.43 7.65
CA PHE A 103 -5.01 6.64 6.45
C PHE A 103 -4.37 8.04 6.38
N LYS A 104 -4.53 8.87 7.41
CA LYS A 104 -3.92 10.21 7.49
C LYS A 104 -2.41 10.15 7.23
N GLY A 105 -1.96 10.87 6.19
CA GLY A 105 -0.55 10.95 5.82
C GLY A 105 0.02 9.68 5.16
N VAL A 106 -0.80 8.63 4.99
CA VAL A 106 -0.45 7.41 4.25
C VAL A 106 -0.95 7.52 2.81
N CYS A 107 -2.09 8.17 2.59
CA CYS A 107 -2.69 8.39 1.28
C CYS A 107 -2.60 9.87 0.86
N GLY A 108 -2.59 10.10 -0.46
CA GLY A 108 -2.62 11.44 -1.06
C GLY A 108 -1.31 11.84 -1.76
N PRO A 109 -1.31 13.04 -2.37
CA PRO A 109 -0.16 13.53 -3.12
C PRO A 109 1.03 13.78 -2.19
N GLY A 110 2.16 13.12 -2.46
CA GLY A 110 3.35 13.19 -1.60
C GLY A 110 3.94 14.58 -1.44
N PHE A 111 3.70 15.48 -2.40
CA PHE A 111 4.15 16.87 -2.35
C PHE A 111 3.45 17.71 -1.27
N LEU A 112 2.32 17.25 -0.72
CA LEU A 112 1.57 17.96 0.33
C LEU A 112 1.93 17.52 1.76
N LYS A 113 2.94 16.66 1.93
CA LYS A 113 3.27 16.08 3.24
C LYS A 113 3.61 17.12 4.32
N ASN A 114 4.21 18.25 3.93
CA ASN A 114 4.67 19.30 4.83
C ASN A 114 3.76 20.55 4.81
N GLU A 115 2.68 20.52 4.05
CA GLU A 115 1.77 21.66 3.90
C GLU A 115 0.80 21.80 5.08
N SER A 116 0.13 22.96 5.16
CA SER A 116 -0.91 23.22 6.14
C SER A 116 -2.08 22.23 6.00
N ASN A 117 -2.82 22.00 7.09
CA ASN A 117 -3.98 21.10 7.06
C ASN A 117 -5.03 21.57 6.05
N ASP A 118 -5.25 22.87 5.91
CA ASP A 118 -6.26 23.45 5.03
C ASP A 118 -5.88 23.25 3.56
N ILE A 119 -4.63 23.54 3.19
CA ILE A 119 -4.11 23.28 1.84
C ILE A 119 -4.24 21.79 1.53
N ARG A 120 -3.77 20.92 2.43
CA ARG A 120 -3.84 19.47 2.21
C ARG A 120 -5.28 18.99 2.06
N ALA A 121 -6.22 19.50 2.86
CA ALA A 121 -7.63 19.13 2.76
C ALA A 121 -8.20 19.49 1.38
N SER A 122 -7.98 20.72 0.90
CA SER A 122 -8.51 21.16 -0.40
C SER A 122 -8.02 20.31 -1.57
N PHE A 123 -6.76 19.87 -1.56
CA PHE A 123 -6.25 18.96 -2.58
C PHE A 123 -6.75 17.52 -2.37
N MET A 124 -6.95 17.08 -1.13
CA MET A 124 -7.47 15.73 -0.86
C MET A 124 -8.92 15.58 -1.33
N ASP A 125 -9.72 16.64 -1.28
CA ASP A 125 -11.10 16.64 -1.80
C ASP A 125 -11.13 16.28 -3.29
N VAL A 126 -10.26 16.90 -4.10
CA VAL A 126 -10.12 16.58 -5.54
C VAL A 126 -9.49 15.19 -5.74
N TRP A 127 -8.55 14.79 -4.88
CA TRP A 127 -7.85 13.52 -5.00
C TRP A 127 -8.78 12.32 -4.83
N PHE A 128 -9.66 12.36 -3.81
CA PHE A 128 -10.60 11.28 -3.49
C PHE A 128 -11.98 11.43 -4.12
N ASP A 129 -12.18 12.43 -4.97
CA ASP A 129 -13.42 12.52 -5.75
C ASP A 129 -13.46 11.40 -6.80
N ASP A 130 -14.22 10.36 -6.53
CA ASP A 130 -14.36 9.20 -7.43
C ASP A 130 -15.23 9.52 -8.66
N ASP A 131 -15.96 10.64 -8.66
CA ASP A 131 -16.80 11.09 -9.79
C ASP A 131 -15.98 11.81 -10.88
N LEU A 132 -14.74 12.22 -10.57
CA LEU A 132 -13.84 12.90 -11.51
C LEU A 132 -12.94 11.92 -12.27
N SER A 133 -12.88 12.06 -13.60
CA SER A 133 -11.86 11.43 -14.44
C SER A 133 -10.46 11.94 -14.10
N ILE A 134 -9.42 11.21 -14.48
CA ILE A 134 -8.02 11.60 -14.27
C ILE A 134 -7.74 12.98 -14.88
N GLU A 135 -8.24 13.24 -16.09
CA GLU A 135 -8.09 14.53 -16.78
C GLU A 135 -8.81 15.66 -16.03
N GLN A 136 -10.00 15.39 -15.50
CA GLN A 136 -10.74 16.36 -14.70
C GLN A 136 -10.01 16.67 -13.39
N LYS A 137 -9.49 15.66 -12.69
CA LYS A 137 -8.66 15.85 -11.48
C LYS A 137 -7.45 16.73 -11.77
N GLN A 138 -6.75 16.51 -12.89
CA GLN A 138 -5.61 17.35 -13.29
C GLN A 138 -6.00 18.82 -13.50
N ILE A 139 -7.17 19.08 -14.10
CA ILE A 139 -7.68 20.44 -14.32
C ILE A 139 -8.00 21.11 -12.98
N GLU A 140 -8.71 20.43 -12.10
CA GLU A 140 -9.10 20.98 -10.79
C GLU A 140 -7.88 21.21 -9.90
N PHE A 141 -6.89 20.31 -9.90
CA PHE A 141 -5.63 20.54 -9.20
C PHE A 141 -4.89 21.79 -9.68
N ARG A 142 -4.85 22.03 -10.99
CA ARG A 142 -4.22 23.25 -11.54
C ARG A 142 -4.97 24.51 -11.14
N LYS A 143 -6.31 24.49 -11.20
CA LYS A 143 -7.14 25.63 -10.77
C LYS A 143 -6.91 25.95 -9.30
N LEU A 144 -6.91 24.92 -8.45
CA LEU A 144 -6.70 25.07 -7.01
C LEU A 144 -5.32 25.65 -6.70
N ALA A 145 -4.27 25.09 -7.30
CA ALA A 145 -2.91 25.59 -7.15
C ALA A 145 -2.78 27.06 -7.58
N GLN A 146 -3.35 27.43 -8.74
CA GLN A 146 -3.33 28.82 -9.21
C GLN A 146 -4.09 29.77 -8.30
N HIS A 147 -5.21 29.33 -7.74
CA HIS A 147 -5.98 30.14 -6.80
C HIS A 147 -5.18 30.43 -5.53
N MET A 148 -4.51 29.41 -4.99
CA MET A 148 -3.69 29.55 -3.78
C MET A 148 -2.48 30.47 -4.00
N LEU A 149 -1.75 30.30 -5.11
CA LEU A 149 -0.60 31.15 -5.44
C LEU A 149 -0.98 32.63 -5.58
N LYS A 150 -2.12 32.94 -6.22
CA LYS A 150 -2.58 34.32 -6.38
C LYS A 150 -2.95 34.99 -5.07
N ASN A 151 -3.48 34.22 -4.10
CA ASN A 151 -3.84 34.76 -2.80
C ASN A 151 -2.59 35.05 -1.96
N ASP A 152 -1.54 34.24 -2.06
CA ASP A 152 -0.27 34.46 -1.36
C ASP A 152 0.50 35.68 -1.89
N GLU A 153 0.39 36.01 -3.18
CA GLU A 153 1.02 37.21 -3.78
C GLU A 153 0.32 38.53 -3.42
N SER A 154 -0.82 38.48 -2.71
CA SER A 154 -1.63 39.65 -2.37
C SER A 154 -1.47 40.17 -0.93
N VAL A 155 -0.50 39.62 -0.19
CA VAL A 155 -0.14 40.01 1.19
C VAL A 155 1.13 40.86 1.22
#